data_AF-A0A1S1XZZ1-F1
#
_entry.id   AF-A0A1S1XZZ1-F1
#
_cell.length_a   1.000
_cell.length_b   1.000
_cell.length_c   1.000
_cell.angle_alpha   90.00
_cell.angle_beta   90.00
_cell.angle_gamma   90.00
#
_symmetry.space_group_name_H-M   'P 1'
#
loop_
_entity.id
_entity.type
_entity.pdbx_description
1 polymer ?
#
loop_
_entity_poly.entity_id
_entity_poly.type
_entity_poly.pdbx_seq_one_letter_code
_entity_poly.pdbx_strand_id
1 'polypeptide(L)'
;MFKPRFFAAVALAFALPAQAQTVDLAVDGSWSEFVVDDFSAESGIDPLSWIADDGSAIAFEFTLSAPALLKVVDAGFSGDRFQVFDNGVALGYTSVGINNYVDGDTPTVIDFNAAWSQTDFSRGEFLLGAGSHNITGLLAVSALDADDQPFNATLGGVALTAVPLPGAAWLMLSGSGLLAAAARRRSA
;
A
#
# COMPACT_ATOMS: atom_id res chain seq x y z
N MET A 1 60.52 33.86 1.84
CA MET A 1 59.98 32.47 1.93
C MET A 1 58.61 32.55 2.59
N PHE A 2 57.54 32.65 1.79
CA PHE A 2 56.16 32.85 2.26
C PHE A 2 55.51 31.50 2.58
N LYS A 3 54.93 31.34 3.78
CA LYS A 3 54.21 30.13 4.18
C LYS A 3 52.75 30.21 3.70
N PRO A 4 52.22 29.20 2.97
CA PRO A 4 50.81 29.19 2.61
C PRO A 4 49.97 28.76 3.82
N ARG A 5 48.90 29.51 4.10
CA ARG A 5 47.86 29.14 5.07
C ARG A 5 46.76 28.43 4.30
N PHE A 6 46.59 27.13 4.54
CA PHE A 6 45.45 26.37 4.03
C PHE A 6 44.20 26.77 4.82
N PHE A 7 43.23 27.37 4.14
CA PHE A 7 41.88 27.52 4.65
C PHE A 7 41.11 26.22 4.35
N ALA A 8 40.76 25.47 5.39
CA ALA A 8 39.84 24.35 5.26
C ALA A 8 38.40 24.92 5.25
N ALA A 9 37.74 24.86 4.10
CA ALA A 9 36.31 25.14 4.00
C ALA A 9 35.55 23.88 4.43
N VAL A 10 34.82 23.97 5.55
CA VAL A 10 33.86 22.95 5.96
C VAL A 10 32.57 23.22 5.19
N ALA A 11 32.26 22.37 4.20
CA ALA A 11 30.96 22.38 3.55
C ALA A 11 29.96 21.64 4.45
N LEU A 12 28.99 22.38 5.01
CA LEU A 12 27.88 21.80 5.76
C LEU A 12 26.81 21.36 4.75
N ALA A 13 26.77 20.07 4.44
CA ALA A 13 25.71 19.50 3.63
C ALA A 13 24.43 19.39 4.48
N PHE A 14 23.44 20.21 4.18
CA PHE A 14 22.09 20.04 4.71
C PHE A 14 21.41 18.93 3.90
N ALA A 15 21.28 17.74 4.48
CA ALA A 15 20.36 16.73 3.97
C ALA A 15 18.93 17.20 4.30
N LEU A 16 18.22 17.72 3.28
CA LEU A 16 16.79 17.92 3.40
C LEU A 16 16.13 16.53 3.43
N PRO A 17 15.24 16.23 4.38
CA PRO A 17 14.46 14.99 4.29
C PRO A 17 13.62 15.08 3.02
N ALA A 18 13.72 14.07 2.16
CA ALA A 18 12.80 13.93 1.04
C ALA A 18 11.37 13.90 1.62
N GLN A 19 10.52 14.82 1.17
CA GLN A 19 9.13 14.86 1.63
C GLN A 19 8.35 13.86 0.79
N ALA A 20 7.78 12.85 1.45
CA ALA A 20 6.86 11.94 0.77
C ALA A 20 5.56 12.69 0.42
N GLN A 21 5.02 12.42 -0.77
CA GLN A 21 3.66 12.79 -1.10
C GLN A 21 2.70 12.00 -0.21
N THR A 22 1.89 12.71 0.57
CA THR A 22 0.80 12.12 1.37
C THR A 22 -0.48 12.05 0.54
N VAL A 23 -1.08 10.86 0.47
CA VAL A 23 -2.39 10.64 -0.13
C VAL A 23 -3.38 10.16 0.94
N ASP A 24 -4.52 10.84 1.05
CA ASP A 24 -5.62 10.41 1.92
C ASP A 24 -6.37 9.23 1.28
N LEU A 25 -6.53 8.12 2.02
CA LEU A 25 -7.33 6.97 1.57
C LEU A 25 -8.75 7.01 2.17
N ALA A 26 -9.75 6.97 1.30
CA ALA A 26 -11.15 6.84 1.71
C ALA A 26 -11.49 5.39 2.07
N VAL A 27 -12.31 5.18 3.11
CA VAL A 27 -12.77 3.86 3.56
C VAL A 27 -13.99 3.38 2.74
N ASP A 28 -13.92 3.50 1.42
CA ASP A 28 -15.01 3.17 0.48
C ASP A 28 -14.64 2.10 -0.55
N GLY A 29 -13.41 1.58 -0.48
CA GLY A 29 -12.88 0.60 -1.43
C GLY A 29 -12.41 1.19 -2.75
N SER A 30 -12.35 2.51 -2.88
CA SER A 30 -11.64 3.15 -4.00
C SER A 30 -10.15 2.84 -3.94
N TRP A 31 -9.56 2.65 -5.11
CA TRP A 31 -8.14 2.37 -5.27
C TRP A 31 -7.38 3.68 -5.42
N SER A 32 -6.23 3.77 -4.77
CA SER A 32 -5.19 4.75 -5.04
C SER A 32 -3.96 4.04 -5.56
N GLU A 33 -3.32 4.66 -6.53
CA GLU A 33 -2.17 4.10 -7.23
C GLU A 33 -0.87 4.37 -6.48
N PHE A 34 0.06 3.44 -6.63
CA PHE A 34 1.48 3.68 -6.43
C PHE A 34 2.23 3.00 -7.59
N VAL A 35 3.46 3.44 -7.83
CA VAL A 35 4.39 2.76 -8.72
C VAL A 35 5.65 2.37 -7.96
N VAL A 36 6.43 1.48 -8.56
CA VAL A 36 7.85 1.28 -8.25
C VAL A 36 8.56 1.35 -9.59
N ASP A 37 9.65 2.08 -9.68
CA ASP A 37 10.47 2.15 -10.88
C ASP A 37 11.86 2.66 -10.48
N ASP A 38 12.85 1.76 -10.58
CA ASP A 38 14.21 2.04 -10.16
C ASP A 38 14.93 3.08 -11.03
N PHE A 39 14.40 3.39 -12.22
CA PHE A 39 14.91 4.44 -13.09
C PHE A 39 14.30 5.82 -12.81
N SER A 40 13.04 5.88 -12.39
CA SER A 40 12.33 7.16 -12.17
C SER A 40 12.33 7.63 -10.72
N ALA A 41 12.65 6.76 -9.76
CA ALA A 41 12.78 7.13 -8.35
C ALA A 41 13.75 8.31 -8.15
N GLU A 42 13.29 9.32 -7.39
CA GLU A 42 14.08 10.51 -7.09
C GLU A 42 15.35 10.18 -6.28
N SER A 43 16.41 10.97 -6.49
CA SER A 43 17.67 10.81 -5.79
C SER A 43 17.51 10.89 -4.26
N GLY A 44 17.93 9.83 -3.57
CA GLY A 44 17.83 9.72 -2.10
C GLY A 44 16.62 8.93 -1.62
N ILE A 45 15.73 8.51 -2.53
CA ILE A 45 14.67 7.53 -2.26
C ILE A 45 15.22 6.12 -2.53
N ASP A 46 14.71 5.12 -1.80
CA ASP A 46 14.99 3.72 -2.12
C ASP A 46 14.31 3.40 -3.47
N PRO A 47 15.05 3.01 -4.52
CA PRO A 47 14.49 2.81 -5.85
C PRO A 47 13.44 1.70 -5.93
N LEU A 48 13.38 0.81 -4.93
CA LEU A 48 12.38 -0.25 -4.85
C LEU A 48 11.21 0.10 -3.92
N SER A 49 11.19 1.32 -3.36
CA SER A 49 10.07 1.79 -2.56
C SER A 49 8.91 2.26 -3.43
N TRP A 50 7.71 2.28 -2.84
CA TRP A 50 6.56 2.89 -3.49
C TRP A 50 6.82 4.39 -3.72
N ILE A 51 6.59 4.81 -4.94
CA ILE A 51 6.70 6.21 -5.40
C ILE A 51 5.41 6.61 -6.10
N ALA A 52 5.22 7.93 -6.26
CA ALA A 52 4.22 8.47 -7.16
C ALA A 52 4.75 8.47 -8.61
N ASP A 53 3.88 8.69 -9.59
CA ASP A 53 4.23 8.73 -11.02
C ASP A 53 5.34 9.73 -11.38
N ASP A 54 5.56 10.75 -10.54
CA ASP A 54 6.61 11.75 -10.75
C ASP A 54 7.98 11.35 -10.16
N GLY A 55 8.08 10.15 -9.57
CA GLY A 55 9.30 9.61 -8.98
C GLY A 55 9.49 9.94 -7.49
N SER A 56 8.64 10.80 -6.92
CA SER A 56 8.73 11.16 -5.51
C SER A 56 8.23 10.03 -4.60
N ALA A 57 8.78 9.91 -3.39
CA ALA A 57 8.29 8.92 -2.42
C ALA A 57 6.80 9.15 -2.12
N ILE A 58 6.01 8.07 -2.01
CA ILE A 58 4.59 8.15 -1.67
C ILE A 58 4.29 7.44 -0.35
N ALA A 59 3.37 8.02 0.42
CA ALA A 59 2.83 7.47 1.64
C ALA A 59 1.33 7.70 1.70
N PHE A 60 0.59 6.73 2.24
CA PHE A 60 -0.85 6.86 2.45
C PHE A 60 -1.15 7.09 3.92
N GLU A 61 -1.51 8.31 4.28
CA GLU A 61 -1.77 8.69 5.68
C GLU A 61 -3.27 8.89 5.91
N PHE A 62 -3.80 8.30 6.96
CA PHE A 62 -5.21 8.42 7.31
C PHE A 62 -5.44 8.08 8.78
N THR A 63 -6.64 8.39 9.29
CA THR A 63 -7.06 8.00 10.64
C THR A 63 -8.35 7.19 10.60
N LEU A 64 -8.31 6.02 11.22
CA LEU A 64 -9.43 5.10 11.34
C LEU A 64 -10.15 5.28 12.68
N SER A 65 -11.48 5.48 12.63
CA SER A 65 -12.34 5.48 13.81
C SER A 65 -12.81 4.08 14.22
N ALA A 66 -12.67 3.11 13.33
CA ALA A 66 -13.00 1.69 13.51
C ALA A 66 -12.09 0.83 12.63
N PRO A 67 -11.95 -0.48 12.91
CA PRO A 67 -11.12 -1.37 12.10
C PRO A 67 -11.51 -1.41 10.61
N ALA A 68 -10.51 -1.49 9.74
CA ALA A 68 -10.67 -1.56 8.29
C ALA A 68 -9.71 -2.60 7.69
N LEU A 69 -10.00 -3.06 6.48
CA LEU A 69 -9.13 -3.92 5.69
C LEU A 69 -8.40 -3.07 4.66
N LEU A 70 -7.08 -3.04 4.77
CA LEU A 70 -6.16 -2.54 3.76
C LEU A 70 -5.96 -3.62 2.70
N LYS A 71 -6.17 -3.27 1.44
CA LYS A 71 -5.95 -4.13 0.28
C LYS A 71 -4.78 -3.58 -0.51
N VAL A 72 -3.89 -4.46 -0.96
CA VAL A 72 -2.75 -4.13 -1.81
C VAL A 72 -2.69 -5.14 -2.94
N VAL A 73 -2.49 -4.68 -4.18
CA VAL A 73 -2.43 -5.54 -5.37
C VAL A 73 -1.34 -5.06 -6.33
N ASP A 74 -0.65 -5.99 -6.98
CA ASP A 74 0.15 -5.68 -8.18
C ASP A 74 -0.76 -5.48 -9.40
N ALA A 75 -0.24 -4.79 -10.40
CA ALA A 75 -0.94 -4.51 -11.64
C ALA A 75 0.06 -4.26 -12.78
N GLY A 76 -0.46 -4.21 -13.99
CA GLY A 76 0.32 -4.11 -15.21
C GLY A 76 0.76 -5.49 -15.67
N PHE A 77 1.96 -5.91 -15.30
CA PHE A 77 2.41 -7.29 -15.38
C PHE A 77 2.26 -7.93 -14.00
N SER A 78 1.91 -9.21 -13.95
CA SER A 78 1.88 -9.95 -12.70
C SER A 78 3.24 -10.59 -12.44
N GLY A 79 3.55 -10.81 -11.16
CA GLY A 79 4.81 -11.43 -10.73
C GLY A 79 5.53 -10.62 -9.65
N ASP A 80 5.18 -9.35 -9.50
CA ASP A 80 5.65 -8.51 -8.42
C ASP A 80 5.08 -8.96 -7.07
N ARG A 81 5.84 -8.73 -6.01
CA ARG A 81 5.42 -8.98 -4.64
C ARG A 81 5.89 -7.85 -3.75
N PHE A 82 4.98 -7.33 -2.93
CA PHE A 82 5.28 -6.20 -2.06
C PHE A 82 5.42 -6.61 -0.61
N GLN A 83 6.34 -5.95 0.10
CA GLN A 83 6.32 -5.87 1.56
C GLN A 83 5.60 -4.59 1.96
N VAL A 84 4.61 -4.72 2.84
CA VAL A 84 3.74 -3.60 3.25
C VAL A 84 4.05 -3.22 4.69
N PHE A 85 4.08 -1.92 4.96
CA PHE A 85 4.38 -1.35 6.27
C PHE A 85 3.26 -0.42 6.73
N ASP A 86 3.05 -0.35 8.04
CA ASP A 86 2.22 0.64 8.71
C ASP A 86 3.04 1.31 9.80
N ASN A 87 3.20 2.63 9.73
CA ASN A 87 4.03 3.43 10.64
C ASN A 87 5.47 2.87 10.75
N GLY A 88 6.01 2.37 9.63
CA GLY A 88 7.34 1.75 9.56
C GLY A 88 7.45 0.32 10.12
N VAL A 89 6.34 -0.26 10.60
CA VAL A 89 6.30 -1.66 11.08
C VAL A 89 5.75 -2.55 9.95
N ALA A 90 6.43 -3.65 9.66
CA ALA A 90 5.99 -4.58 8.63
C ALA A 90 4.64 -5.24 8.99
N LEU A 91 3.64 -5.10 8.13
CA LEU A 91 2.37 -5.82 8.18
C LEU A 91 2.51 -7.24 7.60
N GLY A 92 3.36 -7.38 6.58
CA GLY A 92 3.62 -8.64 5.89
C GLY A 92 3.90 -8.44 4.42
N TYR A 93 3.80 -9.54 3.66
CA TYR A 93 3.95 -9.54 2.21
C TYR A 93 2.60 -9.77 1.54
N THR A 94 2.43 -9.27 0.32
CA THR A 94 1.39 -9.77 -0.59
C THR A 94 1.66 -11.26 -0.93
N SER A 95 0.66 -11.93 -1.53
CA SER A 95 0.81 -13.30 -2.02
C SER A 95 1.90 -13.40 -3.09
N VAL A 96 2.25 -14.63 -3.49
CA VAL A 96 3.14 -14.80 -4.66
C VAL A 96 2.31 -14.62 -5.92
N GLY A 97 2.75 -13.75 -6.82
CA GLY A 97 2.22 -13.64 -8.18
C GLY A 97 2.85 -14.65 -9.12
N ILE A 98 2.24 -14.88 -10.28
CA ILE A 98 2.77 -15.67 -11.39
C ILE A 98 3.30 -14.69 -12.42
N ASN A 99 4.57 -14.84 -12.82
CA ASN A 99 5.14 -13.98 -13.85
C ASN A 99 4.38 -14.18 -15.18
N ASN A 100 3.78 -13.11 -15.71
CA ASN A 100 3.04 -13.16 -16.98
C ASN A 100 3.66 -12.30 -18.08
N TYR A 101 4.84 -11.73 -17.83
CA TYR A 101 5.52 -10.91 -18.83
C TYR A 101 5.81 -11.71 -20.10
N VAL A 102 5.59 -11.07 -21.24
CA VAL A 102 5.92 -11.57 -22.57
C VAL A 102 6.54 -10.42 -23.36
N ASP A 103 7.67 -10.67 -24.03
CA ASP A 103 8.37 -9.63 -24.80
C ASP A 103 7.45 -8.99 -25.84
N GLY A 104 7.43 -7.65 -25.86
CA GLY A 104 6.61 -6.85 -26.76
C GLY A 104 5.12 -6.76 -26.40
N ASP A 105 4.64 -7.44 -25.35
CA ASP A 105 3.27 -7.29 -24.89
C ASP A 105 3.07 -6.00 -24.08
N THR A 106 1.85 -5.45 -24.15
CA THR A 106 1.44 -4.36 -23.26
C THR A 106 0.97 -4.91 -21.92
N PRO A 107 1.15 -4.16 -20.82
CA PRO A 107 0.62 -4.54 -19.51
C PRO A 107 -0.86 -4.94 -19.62
N THR A 108 -1.18 -6.13 -19.13
CA THR A 108 -2.46 -6.79 -19.47
C THR A 108 -3.60 -6.35 -18.57
N VAL A 109 -3.30 -5.85 -17.36
CA VAL A 109 -4.32 -5.47 -16.37
C VAL A 109 -3.89 -4.24 -15.57
N ILE A 110 -4.38 -3.06 -15.95
CA ILE A 110 -4.19 -1.80 -15.20
C ILE A 110 -5.40 -1.45 -14.31
N ASP A 111 -6.52 -2.17 -14.45
CA ASP A 111 -7.68 -2.04 -13.55
C ASP A 111 -7.44 -2.88 -12.29
N PHE A 112 -7.32 -2.21 -11.14
CA PHE A 112 -7.03 -2.88 -9.87
C PHE A 112 -8.12 -3.84 -9.39
N ASN A 113 -9.40 -3.62 -9.74
CA ASN A 113 -10.45 -4.60 -9.44
C ASN A 113 -10.29 -5.86 -10.28
N ALA A 114 -9.92 -5.71 -11.55
CA ALA A 114 -9.62 -6.83 -12.43
C ALA A 114 -8.39 -7.61 -11.93
N ALA A 115 -7.31 -6.92 -11.55
CA ALA A 115 -6.12 -7.54 -10.97
C ALA A 115 -6.47 -8.30 -9.67
N TRP A 116 -7.19 -7.66 -8.75
CA TRP A 116 -7.61 -8.25 -7.48
C TRP A 116 -8.42 -9.56 -7.65
N SER A 117 -9.19 -9.66 -8.73
CA SER A 117 -10.02 -10.83 -9.03
C SER A 117 -9.24 -12.02 -9.60
N GLN A 118 -8.05 -11.77 -10.16
CA GLN A 118 -7.19 -12.80 -10.77
C GLN A 118 -6.24 -13.40 -9.73
N THR A 119 -5.83 -14.64 -9.95
CA THR A 119 -4.90 -15.36 -9.04
C THR A 119 -3.44 -15.13 -9.38
N ASP A 120 -3.17 -14.65 -10.59
CA ASP A 120 -1.81 -14.48 -11.10
C ASP A 120 -1.17 -13.23 -10.50
N PHE A 121 -1.98 -12.24 -10.13
CA PHE A 121 -1.59 -11.01 -9.47
C PHE A 121 -1.39 -11.23 -7.96
N SER A 122 -0.27 -10.75 -7.42
CA SER A 122 -0.06 -10.72 -5.98
C SER A 122 -1.05 -9.80 -5.29
N ARG A 123 -1.58 -10.28 -4.16
CA ARG A 123 -2.54 -9.53 -3.35
C ARG A 123 -2.32 -9.73 -1.87
N GLY A 124 -2.56 -8.67 -1.10
CA GLY A 124 -2.51 -8.68 0.35
C GLY A 124 -3.78 -8.04 0.92
N GLU A 125 -4.30 -8.65 1.98
CA GLU A 125 -5.35 -8.05 2.79
C GLU A 125 -4.87 -8.01 4.25
N PHE A 126 -4.85 -6.82 4.84
CA PHE A 126 -4.30 -6.58 6.17
C PHE A 126 -5.35 -5.88 7.04
N LEU A 127 -5.62 -6.44 8.22
CA LEU A 127 -6.53 -5.83 9.18
C LEU A 127 -5.81 -4.69 9.92
N LEU A 128 -6.33 -3.47 9.76
CA LEU A 128 -5.89 -2.30 10.49
C LEU A 128 -6.84 -2.01 11.65
N GLY A 129 -6.27 -1.63 12.79
CA GLY A 129 -7.03 -1.18 13.96
C GLY A 129 -7.60 0.23 13.78
N ALA A 130 -8.27 0.76 14.80
CA ALA A 130 -8.52 2.20 14.87
C ALA A 130 -7.23 2.93 15.27
N GLY A 131 -7.02 4.13 14.74
CA GLY A 131 -5.81 4.93 14.97
C GLY A 131 -5.31 5.65 13.74
N SER A 132 -4.17 6.31 13.87
CA SER A 132 -3.47 6.95 12.74
C SER A 132 -2.55 5.94 12.07
N HIS A 133 -2.58 5.92 10.75
CA HIS A 133 -1.83 5.00 9.90
C HIS A 133 -1.01 5.79 8.89
N ASN A 134 0.17 5.26 8.58
CA ASN A 134 1.01 5.71 7.48
C ASN A 134 1.47 4.46 6.75
N ILE A 135 0.86 4.21 5.59
CA ILE A 135 1.09 3.01 4.79
C ILE A 135 2.13 3.29 3.71
N THR A 136 3.15 2.45 3.69
CA THR A 136 4.21 2.44 2.67
C THR A 136 4.52 1.01 2.25
N GLY A 137 5.34 0.85 1.22
CA GLY A 137 5.77 -0.46 0.77
C GLY A 137 7.05 -0.47 -0.03
N LEU A 138 7.55 -1.69 -0.22
CA LEU A 138 8.75 -2.01 -0.99
C LEU A 138 8.45 -3.16 -1.95
N LEU A 139 9.04 -3.12 -3.14
CA LEU A 139 9.10 -4.25 -4.05
C LEU A 139 10.07 -5.30 -3.48
N ALA A 140 9.53 -6.43 -3.06
CA ALA A 140 10.29 -7.53 -2.46
C ALA A 140 10.70 -8.59 -3.49
N VAL A 141 9.88 -8.79 -4.52
CA VAL A 141 10.16 -9.62 -5.70
C VAL A 141 9.63 -8.85 -6.89
N SER A 142 10.42 -8.74 -7.95
CA SER A 142 9.94 -8.16 -9.20
C SER A 142 9.49 -9.23 -10.18
N ALA A 143 8.51 -8.90 -11.02
CA ALA A 143 8.29 -9.60 -12.27
C ALA A 143 9.59 -9.70 -13.08
N LEU A 144 9.71 -10.77 -13.86
CA LEU A 144 10.87 -11.07 -14.69
C LEU A 144 10.57 -10.76 -16.15
N ASP A 145 11.54 -10.18 -16.85
CA ASP A 145 11.50 -9.99 -18.30
C ASP A 145 11.74 -11.30 -19.08
N ALA A 146 11.86 -11.18 -20.42
CA ALA A 146 12.08 -12.33 -21.29
C ALA A 146 13.46 -13.00 -21.14
N ASP A 147 14.42 -12.31 -20.53
CA ASP A 147 15.78 -12.78 -20.26
C ASP A 147 15.96 -13.21 -18.78
N ASP A 148 14.84 -13.47 -18.08
CA ASP A 148 14.78 -13.82 -16.65
C ASP A 148 15.42 -12.76 -15.73
N GLN A 149 15.45 -11.49 -16.14
CA GLN A 149 15.95 -10.38 -15.30
C GLN A 149 14.81 -9.66 -14.58
N PRO A 150 15.02 -9.17 -13.34
CA PRO A 150 14.04 -8.35 -12.65
C PRO A 150 13.70 -7.08 -13.43
N PHE A 151 12.41 -6.83 -13.65
CA PHE A 151 11.95 -5.65 -14.36
C PHE A 151 12.05 -4.38 -13.50
N ASN A 152 11.93 -4.52 -12.17
CA ASN A 152 11.99 -3.46 -11.16
C ASN A 152 11.12 -2.23 -11.41
N ALA A 153 10.11 -2.40 -12.27
CA ALA A 153 9.14 -1.39 -12.63
C ALA A 153 7.75 -2.01 -12.56
N THR A 154 6.89 -1.51 -11.68
CA THR A 154 5.55 -2.07 -11.47
C THR A 154 4.54 -1.00 -11.13
N LEU A 155 3.30 -1.29 -11.51
CA LEU A 155 2.12 -0.57 -11.08
C LEU A 155 1.48 -1.33 -9.91
N GLY A 156 0.88 -0.61 -8.96
CA GLY A 156 0.14 -1.24 -7.88
C GLY A 156 -0.96 -0.36 -7.32
N GLY A 157 -1.90 -1.00 -6.64
CA GLY A 157 -3.06 -0.35 -6.05
C GLY A 157 -3.16 -0.60 -4.56
N VAL A 158 -3.53 0.44 -3.81
CA VAL A 158 -3.93 0.36 -2.41
C VAL A 158 -5.38 0.78 -2.27
N ALA A 159 -6.18 0.03 -1.52
CA ALA A 159 -7.56 0.39 -1.19
C ALA A 159 -7.87 0.12 0.27
N LEU A 160 -8.85 0.84 0.82
CA LEU A 160 -9.26 0.72 2.21
C LEU A 160 -10.77 0.44 2.28
N THR A 161 -11.15 -0.63 2.96
CA THR A 161 -12.56 -1.05 3.08
C THR A 161 -12.96 -1.26 4.52
N ALA A 162 -14.17 -0.87 4.90
CA ALA A 162 -14.66 -1.13 6.25
C ALA A 162 -14.80 -2.64 6.48
N VAL A 163 -14.46 -3.11 7.69
CA VAL A 163 -14.74 -4.51 8.07
C VAL A 163 -16.25 -4.69 8.18
N PRO A 164 -16.88 -5.63 7.43
CA PRO A 164 -18.30 -5.89 7.56
C PRO A 164 -18.63 -6.34 8.98
N LEU A 165 -19.55 -5.64 9.66
CA LEU A 165 -20.04 -6.09 10.96
C LEU A 165 -20.64 -7.49 10.80
N PRO A 166 -20.27 -8.47 11.64
CA PRO A 166 -20.89 -9.77 11.61
C PRO A 166 -22.41 -9.63 11.75
N GLY A 167 -23.19 -10.29 10.89
CA GLY A 167 -24.67 -10.25 10.96
C GLY A 167 -25.23 -10.62 12.34
N ALA A 168 -24.45 -11.33 13.16
CA ALA A 168 -24.73 -11.65 14.55
C ALA A 168 -24.96 -10.40 15.44
N ALA A 169 -24.29 -9.27 15.16
CA ALA A 169 -24.47 -8.04 15.92
C ALA A 169 -25.91 -7.48 15.75
N TRP A 170 -26.44 -7.55 14.53
CA TRP A 170 -27.82 -7.18 14.24
C TRP A 170 -28.83 -8.17 14.84
N LEU A 171 -28.49 -9.46 14.89
CA LEU A 171 -29.28 -10.50 15.57
C LEU A 171 -29.34 -10.28 17.09
N MET A 172 -28.23 -9.89 17.71
CA MET A 172 -28.20 -9.57 19.14
C MET A 172 -29.00 -8.31 19.46
N LEU A 173 -28.90 -7.26 18.65
CA LEU A 173 -29.69 -6.04 18.81
C LEU A 173 -31.19 -6.27 18.61
N SER A 174 -31.56 -7.03 17.58
CA SER A 174 -32.97 -7.38 17.32
C SER A 174 -33.54 -8.33 18.37
N GLY A 175 -32.77 -9.34 18.78
CA GLY A 175 -33.14 -10.30 19.82
C GLY A 175 -33.37 -9.63 21.18
N SER A 176 -32.47 -8.74 21.60
CA SER A 176 -32.62 -7.98 22.86
C SER A 176 -33.79 -6.99 22.81
N GLY A 177 -34.05 -6.34 21.68
CA GLY A 177 -35.22 -5.48 21.48
C GLY A 177 -36.56 -6.24 21.61
N LEU A 178 -36.65 -7.44 21.02
CA LEU A 178 -37.84 -8.30 21.12
C LEU A 178 -38.08 -8.79 22.56
N LEU A 179 -37.01 -9.18 23.27
CA LEU A 179 -37.10 -9.60 24.67
C LEU A 179 -37.55 -8.45 25.58
N ALA A 180 -37.03 -7.24 25.39
CA ALA A 180 -37.45 -6.06 26.15
C ALA A 180 -38.92 -5.68 25.90
N ALA A 181 -39.38 -5.78 24.64
CA ALA A 181 -40.78 -5.53 24.29
C ALA A 181 -41.73 -6.58 24.88
N ALA A 182 -41.34 -7.86 24.85
CA ALA A 182 -42.11 -8.94 25.46
C ALA A 182 -42.16 -8.81 27.00
N ALA A 183 -41.05 -8.41 27.63
CA ALA A 183 -41.00 -8.15 29.06
C ALA A 183 -41.91 -6.97 29.48
N ARG A 184 -41.92 -5.87 28.71
CA ARG A 184 -42.83 -4.74 28.96
C ARG A 184 -44.32 -5.09 28.86
N ARG A 185 -44.69 -5.98 27.94
CA ARG A 185 -46.09 -6.44 27.79
C ARG A 185 -46.59 -7.36 28.91
N ARG A 186 -45.68 -7.96 29.68
CA ARG A 186 -46.05 -8.80 30.84
C ARG A 186 -46.20 -8.03 32.14
N SER A 187 -45.65 -6.82 32.20
CA SER A 187 -45.68 -5.95 33.39
C SER A 187 -46.77 -4.88 33.35
N ALA A 188 -47.59 -4.86 32.28
CA ALA A 188 -48.79 -4.03 32.12
C ALA A 188 -50.02 -4.94 32.16
#